data_AF-A0A2V8E1D6-F1
#
_entry.id   AF-A0A2V8E1D6-F1
#
_cell.length_a   1.000
_cell.length_b   1.000
_cell.length_c   1.000
_cell.angle_alpha   90.00
_cell.angle_beta   90.00
_cell.angle_gamma   90.00
#
_symmetry.space_group_name_H-M   'P 1'
#
loop_
_entity.id
_entity.type
_entity.pdbx_description
1 polymer ?
#
loop_
_entity_poly.entity_id
_entity_poly.type
_entity_poly.pdbx_seq_one_letter_code
_entity_poly.pdbx_strand_id
1 'polypeptide(L)'
;MTHGSTSSAWSALARAIEGERRENSSPQSFARRPVRGVLVDAGPLVALLDQSDFQHAASVAALRTLRDPLVTVWPAFTEAMYLLASAWRGQKALWSRVETGALTLAPLDEGDAPRMRELMEKYRDLPMDLADAALVRVAEREDLTRIFTLDRRHFSVYRPGRRRRFSILPE
;
A
#
# COMPACT_ATOMS: atom_id res chain seq x y z
N MET A 1 -30.83 -1.25 -22.84
CA MET A 1 -29.78 -2.09 -22.21
C MET A 1 -29.66 -1.62 -20.77
N THR A 2 -30.04 -2.48 -19.84
CA THR A 2 -30.40 -2.14 -18.46
C THR A 2 -29.17 -2.09 -17.55
N HIS A 3 -28.97 -0.97 -16.87
CA HIS A 3 -28.04 -0.83 -15.76
C HIS A 3 -28.56 -1.64 -14.56
N GLY A 4 -27.95 -2.80 -14.31
CA GLY A 4 -28.24 -3.65 -13.15
C GLY A 4 -27.68 -3.05 -11.86
N SER A 5 -28.59 -2.64 -11.00
CA SER A 5 -28.36 -2.09 -9.66
C SER A 5 -27.62 -3.07 -8.74
N THR A 6 -26.34 -2.80 -8.48
CA THR A 6 -25.55 -3.45 -7.40
C THR A 6 -26.01 -3.03 -5.99
N SER A 7 -26.95 -2.09 -5.87
CA SER A 7 -27.43 -1.53 -4.60
C SER A 7 -28.29 -2.50 -3.77
N SER A 8 -28.97 -3.46 -4.41
CA SER A 8 -29.95 -4.32 -3.71
C SER A 8 -29.32 -5.39 -2.80
N ALA A 9 -28.22 -6.02 -3.24
CA ALA A 9 -27.54 -7.08 -2.49
C ALA A 9 -26.84 -6.53 -1.25
N TRP A 10 -26.13 -5.40 -1.38
CA TRP A 10 -25.47 -4.73 -0.26
C TRP A 10 -26.47 -4.19 0.76
N SER A 11 -27.63 -3.67 0.31
CA SER A 11 -28.69 -3.20 1.21
C SER A 11 -29.33 -4.33 2.02
N ALA A 12 -29.49 -5.52 1.42
CA ALA A 12 -30.01 -6.70 2.12
C ALA A 12 -29.00 -7.24 3.15
N LEU A 13 -27.71 -7.28 2.78
CA LEU A 13 -26.63 -7.69 3.66
C LEU A 13 -26.44 -6.72 4.83
N ALA A 14 -26.51 -5.41 4.58
CA ALA A 14 -26.38 -4.38 5.61
C ALA A 14 -27.48 -4.47 6.67
N ARG A 15 -28.73 -4.70 6.27
CA ARG A 15 -29.85 -4.91 7.21
C ARG A 15 -29.69 -6.17 8.06
N ALA A 16 -29.12 -7.25 7.51
CA ALA A 16 -28.83 -8.46 8.26
C ALA A 16 -27.72 -8.22 9.31
N ILE A 17 -26.67 -7.50 8.92
CA ILE A 17 -25.53 -7.16 9.80
C ILE A 17 -25.92 -6.13 10.88
N GLU A 18 -26.76 -5.14 10.56
CA GLU A 18 -27.26 -4.15 11.53
C GLU A 18 -28.21 -4.76 12.57
N GLY A 19 -28.94 -5.82 12.19
CA GLY A 19 -29.75 -6.62 13.12
C GLY A 19 -28.93 -7.33 14.20
N GLU A 20 -27.67 -7.67 13.89
CA GLU A 20 -26.75 -8.38 14.79
C GLU A 20 -25.85 -7.42 15.60
N ARG A 21 -25.67 -6.17 15.16
CA ARG A 21 -24.70 -5.22 15.73
C ARG A 21 -25.18 -4.44 16.97
N ARG A 22 -26.34 -4.78 17.54
CA ARG A 22 -26.83 -4.21 18.81
C ARG A 22 -26.24 -4.94 20.03
N GLU A 23 -24.94 -5.21 20.01
CA GLU A 23 -24.16 -5.37 21.23
C GLU A 23 -22.67 -5.39 20.84
N ASN A 24 -21.91 -4.61 21.61
CA ASN A 24 -20.47 -4.73 21.83
C ASN A 24 -19.54 -3.66 21.21
N SER A 25 -19.01 -2.88 22.15
CA SER A 25 -17.73 -2.17 22.25
C SER A 25 -17.31 -1.13 21.19
N SER A 26 -17.16 0.11 21.69
CA SER A 26 -16.31 1.15 21.12
C SER A 26 -14.92 0.59 20.76
N PRO A 27 -14.39 0.86 19.56
CA PRO A 27 -13.01 0.50 19.24
C PRO A 27 -12.08 1.19 20.23
N GLN A 28 -11.34 0.39 21.02
CA GLN A 28 -10.22 0.93 21.78
C GLN A 28 -9.25 1.52 20.75
N SER A 29 -9.04 2.84 20.79
CA SER A 29 -8.08 3.50 19.91
C SER A 29 -6.69 3.03 20.33
N PHE A 30 -6.13 2.06 19.62
CA PHE A 30 -4.69 1.85 19.65
C PHE A 30 -4.06 3.09 19.05
N ALA A 31 -3.48 3.95 19.89
CA ALA A 31 -2.78 5.14 19.43
C ALA A 31 -1.73 4.71 18.40
N ARG A 32 -1.98 5.03 17.13
CA ARG A 32 -1.11 4.66 16.02
C ARG A 32 0.22 5.39 16.18
N ARG A 33 1.32 4.64 16.18
CA ARG A 33 2.65 5.24 16.20
C ARG A 33 2.96 5.81 14.82
N PRO A 34 3.44 7.07 14.73
CA PRO A 34 3.89 7.64 13.47
C PRO A 34 5.00 6.78 12.85
N VAL A 35 4.96 6.63 11.53
CA VAL A 35 5.94 5.83 10.79
C VAL A 35 6.89 6.76 10.05
N ARG A 36 8.19 6.42 10.03
CA ARG A 36 9.23 7.14 9.29
C ARG A 36 9.98 6.18 8.39
N GLY A 37 10.33 6.63 7.19
CA GLY A 37 11.13 5.81 6.29
C GLY A 37 10.89 6.10 4.82
N VAL A 38 11.36 5.18 3.99
CA VAL A 38 11.09 5.12 2.55
C VAL A 38 9.91 4.19 2.35
N LEU A 39 8.85 4.69 1.70
CA LEU A 39 7.74 3.84 1.29
C LEU A 39 8.22 2.87 0.21
N VAL A 40 7.81 1.62 0.27
CA VAL A 40 8.20 0.57 -0.69
C VAL A 40 6.95 -0.03 -1.29
N ASP A 41 6.86 0.08 -2.60
CA ASP A 41 5.80 -0.46 -3.42
C ASP A 41 6.01 -1.97 -3.72
N ALA A 42 5.00 -2.64 -4.25
CA ALA A 42 5.04 -4.07 -4.55
C ALA A 42 6.17 -4.45 -5.52
N GLY A 43 6.36 -3.66 -6.58
CA GLY A 43 7.38 -3.91 -7.61
C GLY A 43 8.79 -4.14 -7.04
N PRO A 44 9.37 -3.18 -6.28
CA PRO A 44 10.66 -3.38 -5.63
C PRO A 44 10.69 -4.54 -4.62
N LEU A 45 9.60 -4.81 -3.88
CA LEU A 45 9.57 -5.95 -2.97
C LEU A 45 9.75 -7.27 -3.72
N VAL A 46 9.10 -7.41 -4.88
CA VAL A 46 9.24 -8.58 -5.76
C VAL A 46 10.65 -8.62 -6.36
N ALA A 47 11.09 -7.52 -6.99
CA ALA A 47 12.38 -7.45 -7.68
C ALA A 47 13.56 -7.70 -6.72
N LEU A 48 13.48 -7.32 -5.44
CA LEU A 48 14.53 -7.61 -4.45
C LEU A 48 14.63 -9.10 -4.09
N LEU A 49 13.54 -9.86 -4.24
CA LEU A 49 13.44 -11.26 -3.79
C LEU A 49 13.52 -12.25 -4.95
N ASP A 50 13.14 -11.85 -6.15
CA ASP A 50 13.30 -12.63 -7.38
C ASP A 50 14.59 -12.22 -8.09
N GLN A 51 15.60 -13.10 -8.07
CA GLN A 51 16.89 -12.86 -8.73
C GLN A 51 16.80 -12.86 -10.27
N SER A 52 15.72 -13.41 -10.82
CA SER A 52 15.48 -13.45 -12.26
C SER A 52 14.72 -12.22 -12.77
N ASP A 53 14.19 -11.39 -11.87
CA ASP A 53 13.53 -10.14 -12.22
C ASP A 53 14.53 -9.18 -12.91
N PHE A 54 14.15 -8.61 -14.04
CA PHE A 54 15.00 -7.71 -14.81
C PHE A 54 15.38 -6.43 -14.05
N GLN A 55 14.60 -6.04 -13.06
CA GLN A 55 14.86 -4.91 -12.16
C GLN A 55 15.57 -5.34 -10.86
N HIS A 56 15.93 -6.61 -10.68
CA HIS A 56 16.62 -7.10 -9.48
C HIS A 56 17.89 -6.32 -9.19
N ALA A 57 18.79 -6.22 -10.17
CA ALA A 57 20.08 -5.56 -10.00
C ALA A 57 19.93 -4.07 -9.63
N ALA A 58 19.05 -3.35 -10.33
CA ALA A 58 18.74 -1.96 -10.04
C ALA A 58 18.13 -1.79 -8.64
N SER A 59 17.24 -2.69 -8.25
CA SER A 59 16.57 -2.65 -6.95
C SER A 59 17.54 -2.93 -5.79
N VAL A 60 18.43 -3.91 -5.96
CA VAL A 60 19.50 -4.20 -4.98
C VAL A 60 20.48 -3.03 -4.86
N ALA A 61 20.86 -2.41 -5.98
CA ALA A 61 21.72 -1.24 -5.97
C ALA A 61 21.07 -0.07 -5.21
N ALA A 62 19.79 0.23 -5.49
CA ALA A 62 19.02 1.24 -4.78
C ALA A 62 18.95 0.95 -3.28
N LEU A 63 18.59 -0.27 -2.90
CA LEU A 63 18.48 -0.69 -1.50
C LEU A 63 19.79 -0.47 -0.72
N ARG A 64 20.95 -0.73 -1.35
CA ARG A 64 22.27 -0.52 -0.72
C ARG A 64 22.56 0.95 -0.42
N THR A 65 21.94 1.89 -1.12
CA THR A 65 22.06 3.33 -0.85
C THR A 65 21.17 3.80 0.29
N LEU A 66 20.12 3.05 0.63
CA LEU A 66 19.17 3.43 1.66
C LEU A 66 19.76 3.22 3.06
N ARG A 67 19.40 4.15 3.95
CA ARG A 67 19.73 4.12 5.38
C ARG A 67 18.48 4.27 6.25
N ASP A 68 17.43 4.85 5.68
CA ASP A 68 16.13 4.97 6.33
C ASP A 68 15.43 3.60 6.42
N PRO A 69 14.58 3.39 7.44
CA PRO A 69 13.73 2.21 7.51
C PRO A 69 12.85 2.05 6.26
N LEU A 70 12.59 0.80 5.87
CA LEU A 70 11.65 0.50 4.80
C LEU A 70 10.25 0.31 5.37
N VAL A 71 9.28 0.90 4.69
CA VAL A 71 7.88 0.91 5.11
C VAL A 71 7.01 0.50 3.93
N THR A 72 6.06 -0.40 4.12
CA THR A 72 5.03 -0.68 3.12
C THR A 72 3.66 -0.75 3.79
N VAL A 73 2.63 -1.10 3.03
CA VAL A 73 1.25 -1.24 3.48
C VAL A 73 0.69 -2.59 3.09
N TRP A 74 -0.32 -3.09 3.82
CA TRP A 74 -0.94 -4.39 3.53
C TRP A 74 -1.41 -4.56 2.08
N PRO A 75 -2.01 -3.55 1.41
CA PRO A 75 -2.35 -3.66 -0.01
C PRO A 75 -1.14 -3.95 -0.93
N ALA A 76 -0.06 -3.17 -0.84
CA ALA A 76 1.16 -3.40 -1.64
C ALA A 76 1.87 -4.71 -1.25
N PHE A 77 1.87 -5.06 0.04
CA PHE A 77 2.40 -6.35 0.50
C PHE A 77 1.60 -7.54 -0.06
N THR A 78 0.27 -7.42 -0.11
CA THR A 78 -0.62 -8.42 -0.70
C THR A 78 -0.34 -8.60 -2.19
N GLU A 79 -0.17 -7.50 -2.92
CA GLU A 79 0.20 -7.56 -4.33
C GLU A 79 1.55 -8.24 -4.55
N ALA A 80 2.57 -7.88 -3.77
CA ALA A 80 3.86 -8.55 -3.82
C ALA A 80 3.75 -10.06 -3.51
N MET A 81 2.95 -10.44 -2.51
CA MET A 81 2.67 -11.84 -2.19
C MET A 81 1.99 -12.57 -3.35
N TYR A 82 1.05 -11.92 -4.04
CA TYR A 82 0.36 -12.47 -5.21
C TYR A 82 1.35 -12.68 -6.37
N LEU A 83 2.19 -11.69 -6.66
CA LEU A 83 3.21 -11.79 -7.72
C LEU A 83 4.25 -12.88 -7.44
N LEU A 84 4.55 -13.14 -6.17
CA LEU A 84 5.45 -14.20 -5.72
C LEU A 84 4.75 -15.57 -5.55
N ALA A 85 3.48 -15.72 -5.93
CA ALA A 85 2.69 -16.93 -5.61
C ALA A 85 3.24 -18.24 -6.20
N SER A 86 3.97 -18.17 -7.31
CA SER A 86 4.64 -19.34 -7.91
C SER A 86 5.92 -19.75 -7.16
N ALA A 87 6.43 -18.89 -6.27
CA ALA A 87 7.71 -19.05 -5.60
C ALA A 87 7.57 -18.86 -4.07
N TRP A 88 7.18 -19.93 -3.37
CA TRP A 88 7.07 -19.94 -1.90
C TRP A 88 8.32 -19.40 -1.19
N ARG A 89 9.52 -19.66 -1.72
CA ARG A 89 10.78 -19.10 -1.18
C ARG A 89 10.77 -17.56 -1.14
N GLY A 90 10.21 -16.92 -2.17
CA GLY A 90 10.05 -15.47 -2.24
C GLY A 90 9.05 -14.96 -1.21
N GLN A 91 7.85 -15.56 -1.14
CA GLN A 91 6.85 -15.20 -0.12
C GLN A 91 7.38 -15.36 1.31
N LYS A 92 8.05 -16.49 1.60
CA LYS A 92 8.69 -16.73 2.89
C LYS A 92 9.77 -15.68 3.20
N ALA A 93 10.58 -15.31 2.21
CA ALA A 93 11.59 -14.27 2.38
C ALA A 93 10.96 -12.89 2.65
N LEU A 94 9.83 -12.57 2.01
CA LEU A 94 9.10 -11.33 2.24
C LEU A 94 8.54 -11.27 3.68
N TRP A 95 7.93 -12.35 4.16
CA TRP A 95 7.51 -12.46 5.57
C TRP A 95 8.67 -12.25 6.55
N SER A 96 9.81 -12.88 6.27
CA SER A 96 11.00 -12.74 7.11
C SER A 96 11.47 -11.28 7.21
N ARG A 97 11.26 -10.43 6.18
CA ARG A 97 11.57 -9.00 6.27
C ARG A 97 10.70 -8.27 7.29
N VAL A 98 9.43 -8.67 7.41
CA VAL A 98 8.51 -8.13 8.42
C VAL A 98 8.90 -8.63 9.81
N GLU A 99 9.13 -9.93 9.97
CA GLU A 99 9.48 -10.55 11.26
C GLU A 99 10.79 -10.01 11.85
N THR A 100 11.75 -9.70 10.98
CA THR A 100 13.06 -9.14 11.40
C THR A 100 13.04 -7.62 11.58
N GLY A 101 11.93 -6.95 11.26
CA GLY A 101 11.83 -5.49 11.27
C GLY A 101 12.57 -4.78 10.13
N ALA A 102 13.12 -5.52 9.16
CA ALA A 102 13.74 -4.95 7.96
C ALA A 102 12.72 -4.26 7.04
N LEU A 103 11.44 -4.63 7.13
CA LEU A 103 10.31 -4.00 6.46
C LEU A 103 9.18 -3.79 7.47
N THR A 104 8.74 -2.55 7.65
CA THR A 104 7.64 -2.21 8.56
C THR A 104 6.31 -2.11 7.79
N LEU A 105 5.25 -2.73 8.30
CA LEU A 105 3.89 -2.52 7.78
C LEU A 105 3.24 -1.32 8.47
N ALA A 106 3.02 -0.24 7.73
CA ALA A 106 2.31 0.93 8.22
C ALA A 106 0.82 0.60 8.45
N PRO A 107 0.23 1.04 9.58
CA PRO A 107 -1.16 0.73 9.90
C PRO A 107 -2.13 1.51 9.00
N LEU A 108 -3.16 0.81 8.53
CA LEU A 108 -4.31 1.33 7.79
C LEU A 108 -5.60 0.82 8.45
N ASP A 109 -6.59 1.70 8.59
CA ASP A 109 -7.91 1.39 9.19
C ASP A 109 -9.02 2.04 8.38
N GLU A 110 -10.25 1.87 8.83
CA GLU A 110 -11.45 2.43 8.22
C GLU A 110 -11.41 3.96 8.17
N GLY A 111 -10.65 4.63 9.04
CA GLY A 111 -10.44 6.07 9.01
C GLY A 111 -9.62 6.55 7.80
N ASP A 112 -8.81 5.67 7.20
CA ASP A 112 -8.06 5.96 5.98
C ASP A 112 -8.89 5.74 4.71
N ALA A 113 -9.96 4.95 4.77
CA ALA A 113 -10.76 4.53 3.62
C ALA A 113 -11.39 5.69 2.83
N PRO A 114 -12.01 6.72 3.47
CA PRO A 114 -12.58 7.85 2.73
C PRO A 114 -11.53 8.56 1.89
N ARG A 115 -10.33 8.75 2.44
CA ARG A 115 -9.25 9.46 1.74
C ARG A 115 -8.63 8.62 0.63
N MET A 116 -8.47 7.31 0.82
CA MET A 116 -8.03 6.42 -0.27
C MET A 116 -9.02 6.43 -1.44
N ARG A 117 -10.33 6.38 -1.17
CA ARG A 117 -11.38 6.50 -2.19
C ARG A 117 -11.28 7.82 -2.96
N GLU A 118 -11.11 8.95 -2.27
CA GLU A 118 -10.91 10.26 -2.90
C GLU A 118 -9.66 10.31 -3.78
N LEU A 119 -8.56 9.67 -3.37
CA LEU A 119 -7.34 9.60 -4.17
C LEU A 119 -7.59 8.80 -5.46
N MET A 120 -8.23 7.63 -5.36
CA MET A 120 -8.59 6.82 -6.53
C MET A 120 -9.53 7.57 -7.48
N GLU A 121 -10.50 8.32 -6.93
CA GLU A 121 -11.40 9.17 -7.72
C GLU A 121 -10.64 10.31 -8.41
N LYS A 122 -9.73 10.98 -7.69
CA LYS A 122 -8.91 12.08 -8.20
C LYS A 122 -8.00 11.66 -9.35
N TYR A 123 -7.40 10.47 -9.27
CA TYR A 123 -6.46 9.98 -10.28
C TYR A 123 -7.10 8.97 -11.24
N ARG A 124 -8.43 8.91 -11.35
CA ARG A 124 -9.13 7.93 -12.19
C ARG A 124 -8.71 7.88 -13.67
N ASP A 125 -8.18 8.98 -14.21
CA ASP A 125 -7.69 9.06 -15.60
C ASP A 125 -6.30 8.44 -15.78
N LEU A 126 -5.61 8.16 -14.67
CA LEU A 126 -4.38 7.38 -14.56
C LEU A 126 -4.64 6.31 -13.48
N PRO A 127 -5.32 5.21 -13.82
CA PRO A 127 -6.09 4.41 -12.88
C PRO A 127 -5.24 3.95 -11.69
N MET A 128 -5.39 4.68 -10.58
CA MET A 128 -4.76 4.41 -9.30
C MET A 128 -5.45 3.20 -8.67
N ASP A 129 -4.68 2.19 -8.31
CA ASP A 129 -5.17 1.03 -7.57
C ASP A 129 -5.21 1.28 -6.06
N LEU A 130 -5.63 0.26 -5.31
CA LEU A 130 -5.72 0.31 -3.85
C LEU A 130 -4.34 0.37 -3.18
N ALA A 131 -3.32 -0.26 -3.76
CA ALA A 131 -1.96 -0.25 -3.21
C ALA A 131 -1.34 1.15 -3.31
N ASP A 132 -1.43 1.76 -4.48
CA ASP A 132 -1.05 3.14 -4.74
C ASP A 132 -1.79 4.11 -3.80
N ALA A 133 -3.12 3.99 -3.72
CA ALA A 133 -3.93 4.87 -2.87
C ALA A 133 -3.54 4.74 -1.40
N ALA A 134 -3.27 3.52 -0.94
CA ALA A 134 -2.84 3.24 0.42
C ALA A 134 -1.44 3.81 0.72
N LEU A 135 -0.48 3.65 -0.20
CA LEU A 135 0.87 4.22 -0.07
C LEU A 135 0.81 5.75 -0.04
N VAL A 136 0.08 6.37 -0.96
CA VAL A 136 -0.11 7.84 -0.99
C VAL A 136 -0.82 8.31 0.28
N ARG A 137 -1.80 7.56 0.79
CA ARG A 137 -2.50 7.91 2.03
C ARG A 137 -1.57 7.91 3.24
N VAL A 138 -0.73 6.89 3.39
CA VAL A 138 0.29 6.85 4.47
C VAL A 138 1.29 7.99 4.27
N ALA A 139 1.70 8.27 3.04
CA ALA A 139 2.60 9.38 2.74
C ALA A 139 2.03 10.73 3.19
N GLU A 140 0.75 11.01 2.86
CA GLU A 140 0.05 12.23 3.28
C GLU A 140 -0.07 12.33 4.81
N ARG A 141 -0.36 11.21 5.48
CA ARG A 141 -0.60 11.19 6.94
C ARG A 141 0.68 11.37 7.74
N GLU A 142 1.77 10.76 7.29
CA GLU A 142 3.05 10.68 8.03
C GLU A 142 4.12 11.64 7.50
N ASP A 143 3.76 12.50 6.55
CA ASP A 143 4.64 13.46 5.87
C ASP A 143 5.84 12.83 5.14
N LEU A 144 5.63 11.64 4.56
CA LEU A 144 6.68 10.93 3.82
C LEU A 144 6.72 11.37 2.36
N THR A 145 7.92 11.58 1.84
CA THR A 145 8.12 12.01 0.44
C THR A 145 9.05 11.10 -0.34
N ARG A 146 9.68 10.10 0.29
CA ARG A 146 10.52 9.13 -0.40
C ARG A 146 9.72 7.87 -0.69
N ILE A 147 9.78 7.42 -1.94
CA ILE A 147 9.19 6.14 -2.33
C ILE A 147 10.14 5.36 -3.22
N PHE A 148 10.26 4.07 -2.95
CA PHE A 148 10.89 3.08 -3.80
C PHE A 148 9.78 2.37 -4.57
N THR A 149 9.72 2.62 -5.88
CA THR A 149 8.74 2.02 -6.80
C THR A 149 9.37 1.87 -8.19
N LEU A 150 8.91 0.87 -8.93
CA LEU A 150 9.25 0.70 -10.34
C LEU A 150 8.25 1.41 -11.26
N ASP A 151 7.08 1.81 -10.75
CA ASP A 151 6.09 2.62 -11.47
C ASP A 151 6.38 4.13 -11.31
N ARG A 152 7.46 4.54 -11.97
CA ARG A 152 7.87 5.96 -11.98
C ARG A 152 6.81 6.86 -12.60
N ARG A 153 6.07 6.36 -13.59
CA ARG A 153 5.08 7.15 -14.34
C ARG A 153 3.98 7.60 -13.39
N HIS A 154 3.40 6.68 -12.63
CA HIS A 154 2.29 6.98 -11.72
C HIS A 154 2.74 7.85 -10.54
N PHE A 155 3.80 7.44 -9.85
CA PHE A 155 4.27 8.18 -8.66
C PHE A 155 4.87 9.57 -8.97
N SER A 156 5.25 9.85 -10.22
CA SER A 156 5.63 11.21 -10.65
C SER A 156 4.44 12.18 -10.69
N VAL A 157 3.22 11.66 -10.83
CA VAL A 157 1.96 12.41 -10.89
C VAL A 157 1.32 12.53 -9.52
N TYR A 158 1.38 11.47 -8.71
CA TYR A 158 0.82 11.47 -7.36
C TYR A 158 1.49 12.49 -6.43
N ARG A 159 0.75 12.91 -5.41
CA ARG A 159 1.16 13.98 -4.49
C ARG A 159 0.96 13.53 -3.05
N PRO A 160 2.02 13.32 -2.25
CA PRO A 160 1.93 12.91 -0.85
C PRO A 160 1.57 14.07 0.09
N GLY A 161 0.98 15.15 -0.42
CA GLY A 161 0.69 16.35 0.34
C GLY A 161 0.55 17.56 -0.56
N ARG A 162 0.12 18.69 0.02
CA ARG A 162 -0.13 19.91 -0.74
C ARG A 162 1.17 20.41 -1.40
N ARG A 163 1.21 20.33 -2.74
CA ARG A 163 2.34 20.76 -3.60
C ARG A 163 3.66 19.99 -3.43
N ARG A 164 3.70 18.88 -2.70
CA ARG A 164 4.90 18.03 -2.60
C ARG A 164 4.92 16.97 -3.71
N ARG A 165 6.11 16.56 -4.11
CA ARG A 165 6.34 15.45 -5.04
C ARG A 165 7.07 14.33 -4.32
N PHE A 166 6.88 13.11 -4.80
CA PHE A 166 7.73 12.01 -4.37
C PHE A 166 9.15 12.18 -4.91
N SER A 167 10.14 11.89 -4.07
CA SER A 167 11.48 11.48 -4.46
C SER A 167 11.41 9.98 -4.75
N ILE A 168 11.54 9.62 -6.02
CA ILE A 168 11.35 8.24 -6.50
C ILE A 168 12.71 7.54 -6.60
N LEU A 169 12.79 6.34 -6.03
CA LEU A 169 13.95 5.44 -6.04
C LEU A 169 13.63 4.18 -6.85
N PRO A 170 14.61 3.56 -7.57
CA PRO A 170 15.92 4.13 -7.93
C PRO A 170 15.79 5.45 -8.70
N GLU A 171 16.84 6.25 -8.78
CA GLU A 171 16.82 7.51 -9.56
C GLU A 171 16.63 7.30 -11.07
#